data_AF-A0A9P3EF32-F1
#
_entry.id   AF-A0A9P3EF32-F1
#
_cell.length_a   1.000
_cell.length_b   1.000
_cell.length_c   1.000
_cell.angle_alpha   90.00
_cell.angle_beta   90.00
_cell.angle_gamma   90.00
#
_symmetry.space_group_name_H-M   'P 1'
#
loop_
_entity.id
_entity.type
_entity.pdbx_description
1 polymer ?
#
loop_
_entity_poly.entity_id
_entity_poly.type
_entity_poly.pdbx_seq_one_letter_code
_entity_poly.pdbx_strand_id
1 'polypeptide(L)'
;MPIPDCVAPSNLSGVLLEGLPLKDSSILSALGSRTSKPYCAVYSWIVLDVKAAKYGLESESSATLQDSADVDPSDSRPARLPLVLFSHDVGFDSFGRFDKGASVRSGYAISYDGRGIFETEDTIYVLFGKGFRRPAALEAINAIPEGVIDKFWTVDFHDQGTGIAALSRSSSVVHCDIQMSVAQGHALVALVQALRDSGHHAILESVFRDIELELGTSVAMRRERN
;
A
#
# COMPACT_ATOMS: atom_id res chain seq x y z
N MET A 1 17.11 -17.59 27.48
CA MET A 1 17.18 -16.11 27.62
C MET A 1 15.77 -15.56 27.48
N PRO A 2 15.36 -14.54 28.25
CA PRO A 2 14.08 -13.89 28.02
C PRO A 2 14.13 -13.18 26.66
N ILE A 3 13.08 -13.35 25.86
CA ILE A 3 12.89 -12.61 24.63
C ILE A 3 12.71 -11.14 25.03
N PRO A 4 13.44 -10.17 24.44
CA PRO A 4 13.22 -8.76 24.74
C PRO A 4 11.77 -8.41 24.42
N ASP A 5 11.09 -7.71 25.33
CA ASP A 5 9.76 -7.18 25.06
C ASP A 5 9.80 -6.42 23.74
N CYS A 6 8.98 -6.89 22.79
CA CYS A 6 8.88 -6.31 21.47
C CYS A 6 8.64 -4.81 21.62
N VAL A 7 9.58 -4.00 21.12
CA VAL A 7 9.38 -2.56 20.97
C VAL A 7 8.06 -2.38 20.24
N ALA A 8 7.05 -1.86 20.95
CA ALA A 8 5.76 -1.59 20.36
C ALA A 8 6.02 -0.68 19.14
N PRO A 9 5.69 -1.11 17.92
CA PRO A 9 5.99 -0.30 16.74
C PRO A 9 5.11 0.94 16.82
N SER A 10 5.71 2.06 17.25
CA SER A 10 5.08 3.37 17.38
C SER A 10 4.61 3.95 16.03
N ASN A 11 4.80 3.21 14.93
CA ASN A 11 4.47 3.59 13.56
C ASN A 11 3.39 2.73 12.89
N LEU A 12 2.72 1.82 13.61
CA LEU A 12 1.49 1.16 13.10
C LEU A 12 0.25 2.05 13.27
N SER A 13 0.36 3.38 13.09
CA SER A 13 -0.81 4.25 13.18
C SER A 13 -1.64 4.11 11.91
N GLY A 14 -2.62 3.20 11.94
CA GLY A 14 -3.64 3.04 10.92
C GLY A 14 -4.96 2.66 11.57
N VAL A 15 -6.06 3.24 11.09
CA VAL A 15 -7.41 2.84 11.48
C VAL A 15 -7.78 1.61 10.68
N LEU A 16 -8.08 0.51 11.36
CA LEU A 16 -8.62 -0.69 10.71
C LEU A 16 -10.01 -0.35 10.14
N LEU A 17 -10.22 -0.68 8.88
CA LEU A 17 -11.48 -0.48 8.18
C LEU A 17 -12.03 -1.82 7.68
N GLU A 18 -13.35 -1.93 7.71
CA GLU A 18 -14.08 -3.04 7.10
C GLU A 18 -14.56 -2.61 5.71
N GLY A 19 -14.13 -3.34 4.69
CA GLY A 19 -14.66 -3.22 3.34
C GLY A 19 -15.88 -4.12 3.14
N LEU A 20 -16.17 -4.44 1.87
CA LEU A 20 -17.24 -5.35 1.55
C LEU A 20 -16.89 -6.80 1.92
N PRO A 21 -17.89 -7.63 2.26
CA PRO A 21 -17.66 -9.04 2.56
C PRO A 21 -17.01 -9.76 1.38
N LEU A 22 -16.00 -10.60 1.63
CA LEU A 22 -15.27 -11.34 0.58
C LEU A 22 -16.16 -12.20 -0.34
N LYS A 23 -17.38 -12.54 0.10
CA LYS A 23 -18.33 -13.37 -0.65
C LYS A 23 -19.34 -12.56 -1.46
N ASP A 24 -19.32 -11.23 -1.36
CA ASP A 24 -20.32 -10.36 -1.96
C ASP A 24 -19.95 -9.97 -3.39
N SER A 25 -20.09 -10.92 -4.33
CA SER A 25 -19.89 -10.66 -5.75
C SER A 25 -21.05 -9.89 -6.41
N SER A 26 -22.19 -9.75 -5.71
CA SER A 26 -23.42 -9.17 -6.26
C SER A 26 -23.24 -7.70 -6.66
N ILE A 27 -22.39 -6.98 -5.93
CA ILE A 27 -22.11 -5.58 -6.19
C ILE A 27 -21.38 -5.35 -7.52
N LEU A 28 -20.50 -6.28 -7.93
CA LEU A 28 -19.77 -6.17 -9.20
C LEU A 28 -20.74 -6.32 -10.38
N SER A 29 -21.68 -7.25 -10.28
CA SER A 29 -22.76 -7.39 -11.26
C SER A 29 -23.69 -6.17 -11.31
N ALA A 30 -23.99 -5.59 -10.15
CA ALA A 30 -24.81 -4.38 -10.07
C ALA A 30 -24.10 -3.16 -10.67
N LEU A 31 -22.79 -3.00 -10.44
CA LEU A 31 -21.97 -1.96 -11.06
C LEU A 31 -21.94 -2.14 -12.59
N GLY A 32 -21.65 -3.33 -13.08
CA GLY A 32 -21.65 -3.61 -14.52
C GLY A 32 -22.98 -3.31 -15.24
N SER A 33 -24.10 -3.31 -14.51
CA SER A 33 -25.42 -2.99 -15.07
C SER A 33 -25.80 -1.51 -14.97
N ARG A 34 -25.12 -0.74 -14.10
CA ARG A 34 -25.53 0.63 -13.72
C ARG A 34 -24.56 1.71 -14.16
N THR A 35 -23.32 1.35 -14.48
CA THR A 35 -22.28 2.32 -14.85
C THR A 35 -21.47 1.82 -16.04
N SER A 36 -21.06 2.75 -16.89
CA SER A 36 -20.06 2.53 -17.95
C SER A 36 -18.63 2.75 -17.46
N LYS A 37 -18.46 3.26 -16.23
CA LYS A 37 -17.16 3.52 -15.64
C LYS A 37 -16.44 2.21 -15.29
N PRO A 38 -15.16 2.06 -15.64
CA PRO A 38 -14.35 0.92 -15.21
C PRO A 38 -14.45 0.68 -13.69
N TYR A 39 -14.51 -0.58 -13.28
CA TYR A 39 -14.49 -0.96 -11.89
C TYR A 39 -13.50 -2.09 -11.61
N CYS A 40 -12.85 -2.00 -10.46
CA CYS A 40 -11.77 -2.91 -10.06
C CYS A 40 -12.01 -3.43 -8.65
N ALA A 41 -12.15 -4.75 -8.51
CA ALA A 41 -12.23 -5.44 -7.23
C ALA A 41 -10.83 -5.67 -6.68
N VAL A 42 -10.58 -5.23 -5.45
CA VAL A 42 -9.27 -5.28 -4.81
C VAL A 42 -9.34 -5.83 -3.39
N TYR A 43 -8.25 -6.47 -2.97
CA TYR A 43 -8.05 -7.03 -1.63
C TYR A 43 -6.76 -6.46 -1.03
N SER A 44 -6.56 -6.64 0.28
CA SER A 44 -5.31 -6.22 0.95
C SER A 44 -4.98 -4.75 0.68
N TRP A 45 -5.90 -3.87 1.05
CA TRP A 45 -5.92 -2.48 0.63
C TRP A 45 -5.63 -1.49 1.78
N ILE A 46 -5.09 -0.33 1.40
CA ILE A 46 -4.77 0.79 2.29
C ILE A 46 -5.25 2.09 1.64
N VAL A 47 -6.06 2.86 2.36
CA VAL A 47 -6.38 4.25 2.01
C VAL A 47 -5.39 5.19 2.68
N LEU A 48 -4.75 6.03 1.88
CA LEU A 48 -3.74 6.98 2.31
C LEU A 48 -4.31 8.39 2.32
N ASP A 49 -4.35 9.04 3.49
CA ASP A 49 -4.63 10.47 3.60
C ASP A 49 -3.36 11.26 3.25
N VAL A 50 -3.40 12.02 2.17
CA VAL A 50 -2.25 12.81 1.70
C VAL A 50 -2.06 14.00 2.65
N LYS A 51 -1.01 13.95 3.47
CA LYS A 51 -0.59 15.12 4.25
C LYS A 51 0.10 16.09 3.31
N ALA A 52 -0.40 17.32 3.24
CA ALA A 52 0.37 18.42 2.71
C ALA A 52 1.68 18.54 3.51
N ALA A 53 2.83 18.57 2.83
CA ALA A 53 4.09 18.85 3.48
C ALA A 53 3.97 20.22 4.17
N LYS A 54 4.22 20.26 5.49
CA LYS A 54 4.29 21.50 6.26
C LYS A 54 5.50 22.32 5.77
N TYR A 55 5.33 23.07 4.70
CA TYR A 55 6.10 24.29 4.46
C TYR A 55 5.36 25.45 5.14
N GLY A 56 5.46 25.50 6.47
CA GLY A 56 5.48 26.75 7.24
C GLY A 56 4.31 27.73 7.19
N LEU A 57 3.08 27.35 6.83
CA LEU A 57 1.91 28.19 7.06
C LEU A 57 0.80 27.35 7.70
N GLU A 58 0.58 27.64 8.98
CA GLU A 58 -0.58 27.17 9.72
C GLU A 58 -1.81 27.86 9.13
N SER A 59 -2.62 27.12 8.37
CA SER A 59 -4.01 27.45 8.16
C SER A 59 -4.83 26.19 8.37
N GLU A 60 -5.58 26.21 9.46
CA GLU A 60 -6.68 25.31 9.74
C GLU A 60 -7.71 25.38 8.61
N SER A 61 -7.60 24.49 7.64
CA SER A 61 -8.69 24.22 6.72
C SER A 61 -8.39 22.92 6.01
N SER A 62 -9.27 21.94 6.22
CA SER A 62 -9.43 20.74 5.42
C SER A 62 -9.03 20.97 3.96
N ALA A 63 -7.89 20.41 3.56
CA ALA A 63 -7.26 20.69 2.28
C ALA A 63 -8.10 20.09 1.13
N THR A 64 -8.98 20.91 0.56
CA THR A 64 -9.28 20.89 -0.87
C THR A 64 -7.95 21.18 -1.58
N LEU A 65 -7.50 20.27 -2.45
CA LEU A 65 -6.42 20.55 -3.40
C LEU A 65 -6.94 21.55 -4.46
N GLN A 66 -7.13 22.80 -4.06
CA GLN A 66 -7.64 23.88 -4.92
C GLN A 66 -6.86 25.18 -4.64
N ASP A 67 -5.53 25.10 -4.59
CA ASP A 67 -4.65 26.27 -4.58
C ASP A 67 -3.91 26.36 -5.92
N SER A 68 -4.67 26.63 -6.97
CA SER A 68 -4.16 27.33 -8.16
C SER A 68 -5.31 28.15 -8.72
N ALA A 69 -5.33 29.42 -8.34
CA ALA A 69 -6.24 30.43 -8.84
C ALA A 69 -5.91 30.73 -10.32
N ASP A 70 -6.36 29.87 -11.23
CA ASP A 70 -6.46 30.06 -12.68
C ASP A 70 -7.37 28.96 -13.29
N VAL A 71 -8.47 28.61 -12.61
CA VAL A 71 -9.42 27.60 -13.10
C VAL A 71 -10.41 28.27 -14.05
N ASP A 72 -10.30 27.93 -15.33
CA ASP A 72 -11.29 28.23 -16.36
C ASP A 72 -12.69 27.81 -15.85
N PRO A 73 -13.70 28.71 -15.84
CA PRO A 73 -15.07 28.39 -15.44
C PRO A 73 -15.72 27.23 -16.23
N SER A 74 -15.07 26.78 -17.31
CA SER A 74 -15.46 25.61 -18.10
C SER A 74 -14.94 24.26 -17.57
N ASP A 75 -14.04 24.22 -16.57
CA ASP A 75 -13.52 22.95 -16.05
C ASP A 75 -14.53 22.29 -15.10
N SER A 76 -15.42 21.49 -15.69
CA SER A 76 -16.46 20.73 -14.99
C SER A 76 -15.93 19.48 -14.27
N ARG A 77 -14.61 19.35 -14.07
CA ARG A 77 -14.04 18.19 -13.37
C ARG A 77 -14.45 18.19 -11.90
N PRO A 78 -14.81 17.02 -11.34
CA PRO A 78 -15.19 16.92 -9.94
C PRO A 78 -14.00 17.27 -9.04
N ALA A 79 -14.29 17.96 -7.93
CA ALA A 79 -13.30 18.19 -6.89
C ALA A 79 -12.72 16.86 -6.38
N ARG A 80 -11.40 16.83 -6.18
CA ARG A 80 -10.67 15.64 -5.72
C ARG A 80 -10.41 15.72 -4.22
N LEU A 81 -10.56 14.59 -3.55
CA LEU A 81 -10.18 14.39 -2.16
C LEU A 81 -8.69 14.04 -2.08
N PRO A 82 -7.98 14.46 -1.02
CA PRO A 82 -6.58 14.10 -0.78
C PRO A 82 -6.45 12.67 -0.27
N LEU A 83 -7.09 11.72 -0.97
CA LEU A 83 -7.11 10.29 -0.64
C LEU A 83 -6.57 9.51 -1.84
N VAL A 84 -5.66 8.59 -1.57
CA VAL A 84 -5.13 7.64 -2.56
C VAL A 84 -5.32 6.23 -2.05
N LEU A 85 -5.71 5.31 -2.93
CA LEU A 85 -5.81 3.89 -2.64
C LEU A 85 -4.53 3.18 -3.08
N PHE A 86 -4.03 2.32 -2.20
CA PHE A 86 -3.04 1.30 -2.53
C PHE A 86 -3.64 -0.08 -2.28
N SER A 87 -3.42 -1.02 -3.19
CA SER A 87 -3.82 -2.41 -3.05
C SER A 87 -2.67 -3.34 -3.43
N HIS A 88 -2.53 -4.45 -2.71
CA HIS A 88 -1.56 -5.49 -3.05
C HIS A 88 -2.12 -6.58 -3.97
N ASP A 89 -3.44 -6.70 -4.10
CA ASP A 89 -4.07 -7.80 -4.83
C ASP A 89 -5.32 -7.35 -5.58
N VAL A 90 -5.22 -7.31 -6.91
CA VAL A 90 -6.37 -7.16 -7.81
C VAL A 90 -7.06 -8.50 -7.98
N GLY A 91 -8.35 -8.54 -7.65
CA GLY A 91 -9.22 -9.69 -7.91
C GLY A 91 -9.77 -9.73 -9.32
N PHE A 92 -10.19 -8.57 -9.81
CA PHE A 92 -10.89 -8.39 -11.09
C PHE A 92 -10.82 -6.92 -11.53
N ASP A 93 -10.51 -6.65 -12.80
CA ASP A 93 -10.64 -5.33 -13.41
C ASP A 93 -11.55 -5.43 -14.64
N SER A 94 -12.63 -4.64 -14.67
CA SER A 94 -13.64 -4.72 -15.72
C SER A 94 -13.14 -4.30 -17.10
N PHE A 95 -12.02 -3.59 -17.17
CA PHE A 95 -11.43 -3.08 -18.40
C PHE A 95 -10.17 -3.86 -18.82
N GLY A 96 -9.79 -4.89 -18.06
CA GLY A 96 -8.63 -5.73 -18.35
C GLY A 96 -7.29 -5.03 -18.29
N ARG A 97 -7.18 -3.93 -17.54
CA ARG A 97 -5.94 -3.16 -17.39
C ARG A 97 -4.95 -3.82 -16.43
N PHE A 98 -5.48 -4.55 -15.45
CA PHE A 98 -4.73 -5.08 -14.33
C PHE A 98 -4.91 -6.60 -14.25
N ASP A 99 -3.79 -7.31 -14.19
CA ASP A 99 -3.80 -8.75 -14.00
C ASP A 99 -4.23 -9.12 -12.58
N LYS A 100 -4.82 -10.31 -12.43
CA LYS A 100 -5.16 -10.85 -11.12
C LYS A 100 -3.90 -11.02 -10.26
N GLY A 101 -3.93 -10.55 -9.02
CA GLY A 101 -2.78 -10.57 -8.11
C GLY A 101 -1.79 -9.41 -8.31
N ALA A 102 -2.09 -8.45 -9.20
CA ALA A 102 -1.28 -7.25 -9.34
C ALA A 102 -1.48 -6.30 -8.14
N SER A 103 -0.42 -5.56 -7.80
CA SER A 103 -0.51 -4.42 -6.89
C SER A 103 -0.81 -3.15 -7.68
N VAL A 104 -1.63 -2.25 -7.11
CA VAL A 104 -2.01 -1.00 -7.78
C VAL A 104 -2.00 0.19 -6.83
N ARG A 105 -1.65 1.36 -7.37
CA ARG A 105 -1.94 2.66 -6.76
C ARG A 105 -2.97 3.40 -7.61
N SER A 106 -4.04 3.89 -6.99
CA SER A 106 -5.01 4.75 -7.67
C SER A 106 -4.51 6.19 -7.80
N GLY A 107 -5.17 6.98 -8.65
CA GLY A 107 -5.13 8.45 -8.53
C GLY A 107 -5.89 8.95 -7.28
N TYR A 108 -6.08 10.26 -7.20
CA TYR A 108 -6.85 10.88 -6.12
C TYR A 108 -8.34 10.53 -6.20
N ALA A 109 -8.96 10.28 -5.04
CA ALA A 109 -10.39 9.98 -4.97
C ALA A 109 -11.23 11.19 -5.37
N ILE A 110 -12.37 10.95 -6.00
CA ILE A 110 -13.48 11.91 -6.11
C ILE A 110 -14.54 11.62 -5.05
N SER A 111 -14.65 10.35 -4.60
CA SER A 111 -15.53 9.96 -3.51
C SER A 111 -14.98 8.73 -2.78
N TYR A 112 -15.25 8.62 -1.48
CA TYR A 112 -14.97 7.43 -0.69
C TYR A 112 -16.05 7.27 0.39
N ASP A 113 -16.72 6.13 0.43
CA ASP A 113 -17.84 5.88 1.34
C ASP A 113 -17.44 5.36 2.73
N GLY A 114 -16.14 5.07 2.93
CA GLY A 114 -15.60 4.49 4.16
C GLY A 114 -15.95 3.03 4.40
N ARG A 115 -16.65 2.36 3.47
CA ARG A 115 -17.27 1.04 3.64
C ARG A 115 -17.03 0.07 2.48
N GLY A 116 -16.40 0.50 1.40
CA GLY A 116 -16.04 -0.42 0.32
C GLY A 116 -15.95 0.20 -1.07
N ILE A 117 -16.49 1.39 -1.28
CA ILE A 117 -16.49 2.06 -2.57
C ILE A 117 -15.56 3.26 -2.54
N PHE A 118 -14.49 3.16 -3.32
CA PHE A 118 -13.50 4.24 -3.52
C PHE A 118 -13.50 4.61 -5.00
N GLU A 119 -13.93 5.82 -5.32
CA GLU A 119 -14.08 6.26 -6.70
C GLU A 119 -13.01 7.31 -7.03
N THR A 120 -12.36 7.13 -8.17
CA THR A 120 -11.45 8.11 -8.80
C THR A 120 -12.10 8.69 -10.05
N GLU A 121 -11.44 9.58 -10.80
CA GLU A 121 -12.02 10.14 -12.04
C GLU A 121 -12.39 9.05 -13.06
N ASP A 122 -11.56 8.02 -13.19
CA ASP A 122 -11.66 7.01 -14.25
C ASP A 122 -12.08 5.61 -13.76
N THR A 123 -11.97 5.32 -12.45
CA THR A 123 -12.17 3.96 -11.92
C THR A 123 -12.93 3.94 -10.60
N ILE A 124 -13.87 2.99 -10.46
CA ILE A 124 -14.51 2.63 -9.18
C ILE A 124 -13.79 1.42 -8.59
N TYR A 125 -13.09 1.61 -7.48
CA TYR A 125 -12.48 0.53 -6.73
C TYR A 125 -13.46 -0.03 -5.71
N VAL A 126 -13.60 -1.35 -5.71
CA VAL A 126 -14.43 -2.12 -4.78
C VAL A 126 -13.50 -2.86 -3.83
N LEU A 127 -13.48 -2.39 -2.58
CA LEU A 127 -12.56 -2.80 -1.53
C LEU A 127 -13.16 -3.97 -0.75
N PHE A 128 -12.59 -5.16 -0.90
CA PHE A 128 -13.05 -6.37 -0.23
C PHE A 128 -12.21 -6.70 1.00
N GLY A 129 -12.88 -7.23 2.02
CA GLY A 129 -12.25 -7.60 3.28
C GLY A 129 -11.72 -6.41 4.07
N LYS A 130 -10.82 -6.69 5.01
CA LYS A 130 -10.24 -5.67 5.89
C LYS A 130 -9.16 -4.89 5.16
N GLY A 131 -9.07 -3.61 5.51
CA GLY A 131 -7.99 -2.72 5.07
C GLY A 131 -7.63 -1.71 6.15
N PHE A 132 -6.75 -0.78 5.80
CA PHE A 132 -6.28 0.25 6.72
C PHE A 132 -6.45 1.64 6.14
N ARG A 133 -6.69 2.64 6.99
CA ARG A 133 -6.55 4.04 6.63
C ARG A 133 -5.45 4.68 7.47
N ARG A 134 -4.50 5.33 6.82
CA ARG A 134 -3.40 6.03 7.51
C ARG A 134 -2.98 7.27 6.75
N PRO A 135 -2.42 8.27 7.43
CA PRO A 135 -1.93 9.42 6.72
C PRO A 135 -0.50 9.18 6.19
N ALA A 136 -0.18 9.75 5.04
CA ALA A 136 1.09 9.61 4.36
C ALA A 136 1.59 10.96 3.83
N ALA A 137 2.90 11.16 3.82
CA ALA A 137 3.50 12.35 3.20
C ALA A 137 3.36 12.27 1.67
N LEU A 138 3.19 13.42 1.02
CA LEU A 138 3.04 13.50 -0.44
C LEU A 138 4.23 12.87 -1.17
N GLU A 139 5.45 13.04 -0.65
CA GLU A 139 6.66 12.47 -1.21
C GLU A 139 6.62 10.93 -1.22
N ALA A 140 6.08 10.32 -0.17
CA ALA A 140 5.93 8.87 -0.08
C ALA A 140 4.86 8.34 -1.05
N ILE A 141 3.81 9.12 -1.32
CA ILE A 141 2.79 8.76 -2.31
C ILE A 141 3.36 8.86 -3.72
N ASN A 142 4.09 9.93 -4.03
CA ASN A 142 4.71 10.14 -5.33
C ASN A 142 5.85 9.16 -5.63
N ALA A 143 6.46 8.59 -4.59
CA ALA A 143 7.42 7.51 -4.77
C ALA A 143 6.77 6.28 -5.42
N ILE A 144 5.47 6.05 -5.24
CA ILE A 144 4.76 4.89 -5.79
C ILE A 144 4.13 5.27 -7.14
N PRO A 145 4.44 4.59 -8.26
CA PRO A 145 3.85 4.91 -9.56
C PRO A 145 2.33 4.73 -9.56
N GLU A 146 1.60 5.52 -10.37
CA GLU A 146 0.16 5.29 -10.57
C GLU A 146 -0.09 4.06 -11.42
N GLY A 147 -1.18 3.34 -11.16
CA GLY A 147 -1.56 2.16 -11.91
C GLY A 147 -0.88 0.90 -11.36
N VAL A 148 -0.47 0.00 -12.26
CA VAL A 148 0.15 -1.28 -11.90
C VAL A 148 1.54 -1.06 -11.34
N ILE A 149 1.80 -1.70 -10.21
CA ILE A 149 3.11 -1.78 -9.59
C ILE A 149 3.69 -3.14 -9.94
N ASP A 150 4.70 -3.14 -10.80
CA ASP A 150 5.44 -4.34 -11.16
C ASP A 150 6.08 -4.94 -9.90
N LYS A 151 6.09 -6.27 -9.80
CA LYS A 151 6.76 -7.02 -8.73
C LYS A 151 8.27 -6.74 -8.67
N PHE A 152 8.86 -6.26 -9.77
CA PHE A 152 10.27 -5.84 -9.82
C PHE A 152 10.48 -4.35 -9.49
N TRP A 153 9.42 -3.62 -9.10
CA TRP A 153 9.55 -2.23 -8.71
C TRP A 153 10.40 -2.10 -7.45
N THR A 154 11.62 -1.63 -7.64
CA THR A 154 12.55 -1.27 -6.58
C THR A 154 12.47 0.24 -6.40
N VAL A 155 12.18 0.70 -5.19
CA VAL A 155 12.33 2.12 -4.87
C VAL A 155 13.81 2.42 -4.96
N ASP A 156 14.24 3.06 -6.05
CA ASP A 156 15.47 3.85 -6.03
C ASP A 156 15.20 5.04 -5.11
N PHE A 157 15.30 4.80 -3.80
CA PHE A 157 15.49 5.87 -2.84
C PHE A 157 16.83 6.51 -3.19
N HIS A 158 16.82 7.47 -4.11
CA HIS A 158 17.89 8.41 -4.20
C HIS A 158 17.83 9.21 -2.90
N ASP A 159 18.70 8.77 -1.98
CA ASP A 159 18.93 9.33 -0.65
C ASP A 159 19.19 10.83 -0.75
N GLN A 160 18.12 11.61 -0.68
CA GLN A 160 18.18 13.02 -0.34
C GLN A 160 17.73 13.14 1.11
N GLY A 161 18.69 12.82 1.98
CA GLY A 161 18.54 12.75 3.41
C GLY A 161 17.84 13.97 4.00
N THR A 162 16.60 13.77 4.43
CA THR A 162 15.93 14.59 5.45
C THR A 162 14.97 13.69 6.23
N GLY A 163 15.48 13.13 7.32
CA GLY A 163 14.77 12.23 8.22
C GLY A 163 15.74 11.60 9.20
N ILE A 164 15.26 10.80 10.14
CA ILE A 164 16.09 10.18 11.21
C ILE A 164 17.22 9.28 10.64
N ALA A 165 17.17 8.95 9.35
CA ALA A 165 18.28 8.39 8.56
C ALA A 165 19.56 9.25 8.57
N ALA A 166 19.46 10.57 8.81
CA ALA A 166 20.61 11.45 9.02
C ALA A 166 21.33 11.23 10.37
N LEU A 167 20.75 10.44 11.28
CA LEU A 167 21.29 10.19 12.62
C LEU A 167 21.79 8.77 12.87
N SER A 168 21.98 7.94 11.85
CA SER A 168 22.80 6.73 12.05
C SER A 168 23.54 6.29 10.80
N ARG A 169 24.83 6.60 10.77
CA ARG A 169 25.82 6.02 9.84
C ARG A 169 26.13 4.53 10.10
N SER A 170 25.21 3.80 10.73
CA SER A 170 25.36 2.36 10.95
C SER A 170 24.02 1.73 11.35
N SER A 171 23.40 0.90 10.51
CA SER A 171 22.73 -0.36 10.90
C SER A 171 21.73 -0.89 9.85
N SER A 172 22.05 -2.00 9.19
CA SER A 172 21.28 -3.25 9.18
C SER A 172 19.73 -3.29 9.08
N VAL A 173 19.03 -2.51 8.23
CA VAL A 173 17.54 -2.56 8.10
C VAL A 173 17.08 -3.26 6.81
N VAL A 174 16.72 -4.55 6.82
CA VAL A 174 16.13 -5.30 5.68
C VAL A 174 14.88 -4.60 5.16
N HIS A 175 14.86 -4.28 3.86
CA HIS A 175 13.70 -3.73 3.17
C HIS A 175 12.90 -4.89 2.59
N CYS A 176 11.96 -5.36 3.38
CA CYS A 176 10.75 -6.03 2.94
C CYS A 176 9.59 -5.07 3.29
N ASP A 177 8.35 -5.35 2.88
CA ASP A 177 7.18 -4.49 3.21
C ASP A 177 7.03 -4.18 4.72
N ILE A 178 7.73 -4.95 5.57
CA ILE A 178 7.99 -4.67 6.98
C ILE A 178 9.49 -4.42 7.17
N GLN A 179 9.86 -3.22 7.66
CA GLN A 179 11.24 -2.91 8.05
C GLN A 179 11.68 -3.81 9.23
N MET A 180 12.73 -4.60 9.05
CA MET A 180 13.26 -5.49 10.10
C MET A 180 14.78 -5.50 10.11
N SER A 181 15.40 -5.76 11.27
CA SER A 181 16.86 -5.94 11.34
C SER A 181 17.30 -7.21 10.59
N VAL A 182 18.58 -7.30 10.20
CA VAL A 182 19.15 -8.52 9.60
C VAL A 182 18.96 -9.75 10.52
N ALA A 183 19.07 -9.56 11.85
CA ALA A 183 18.83 -10.62 12.82
C ALA A 183 17.36 -11.10 12.82
N GLN A 184 16.41 -10.17 12.73
CA GLN A 184 14.98 -10.50 12.60
C GLN A 184 14.68 -11.18 11.26
N GLY A 185 15.31 -10.74 10.17
CA GLY A 185 15.21 -11.40 8.86
C GLY A 185 15.67 -12.85 8.91
N HIS A 186 16.81 -13.12 9.54
CA HIS A 186 17.29 -14.49 9.77
C HIS A 186 16.35 -15.32 10.64
N ALA A 187 15.82 -14.74 11.73
CA ALA A 187 14.88 -15.42 12.60
C ALA A 187 13.57 -15.78 11.87
N LEU A 188 13.07 -14.89 11.01
CA LEU A 188 11.87 -15.13 10.22
C LEU A 188 12.09 -16.21 9.16
N VAL A 189 13.22 -16.19 8.44
CA VAL A 189 13.58 -17.25 7.49
C VAL A 189 13.65 -18.61 8.20
N ALA A 190 14.29 -18.69 9.36
CA ALA A 190 14.37 -19.92 10.13
C ALA A 190 12.99 -20.44 10.61
N LEU A 191 12.08 -19.54 10.97
CA LEU A 191 10.71 -19.89 11.35
C LEU A 191 9.92 -20.44 10.16
N VAL A 192 10.02 -19.80 8.99
CA VAL A 192 9.33 -20.23 7.77
C VAL A 192 9.83 -21.60 7.31
N GLN A 193 11.16 -21.81 7.36
CA GLN A 193 11.77 -23.11 7.09
C GLN A 193 11.24 -24.19 8.05
N ALA A 194 11.19 -23.91 9.35
CA ALA A 194 10.65 -24.86 10.32
C ALA A 194 9.17 -25.20 10.09
N LEU A 195 8.36 -24.21 9.69
CA LEU A 195 6.94 -24.42 9.34
C LEU A 195 6.79 -25.27 8.08
N ARG A 196 7.64 -25.03 7.07
CA ARG A 196 7.71 -25.79 5.83
C ARG A 196 8.13 -27.24 6.08
N ASP A 197 9.23 -27.44 6.81
CA ASP A 197 9.78 -28.75 7.16
C ASP A 197 8.82 -29.58 8.03
N SER A 198 7.91 -28.93 8.75
CA SER A 198 6.88 -29.63 9.53
C SER A 198 5.90 -30.43 8.66
N GLY A 199 5.74 -30.10 7.37
CA GLY A 199 4.84 -30.78 6.45
C GLY A 199 3.33 -30.60 6.74
N HIS A 200 2.95 -29.91 7.81
CA HIS A 200 1.55 -29.73 8.22
C HIS A 200 0.78 -28.70 7.39
N HIS A 201 1.47 -27.96 6.52
CA HIS A 201 0.94 -26.79 5.81
C HIS A 201 1.16 -26.88 4.29
N ALA A 202 0.84 -28.04 3.67
CA ALA A 202 1.06 -28.27 2.25
C ALA A 202 0.41 -27.22 1.32
N ILE A 203 -0.70 -26.60 1.72
CA ILE A 203 -1.39 -25.53 0.97
C ILE A 203 -0.53 -24.25 0.90
N LEU A 204 0.36 -24.03 1.87
CA LEU A 204 1.19 -22.83 1.98
C LEU A 204 2.60 -23.00 1.40
N GLU A 205 2.89 -24.15 0.77
CA GLU A 205 4.24 -24.47 0.27
C GLU A 205 4.79 -23.42 -0.70
N SER A 206 3.96 -22.90 -1.61
CA SER A 206 4.37 -21.82 -2.51
C SER A 206 4.66 -20.53 -1.76
N VAL A 207 3.83 -20.20 -0.75
CA VAL A 207 3.98 -19.00 0.07
C VAL A 207 5.26 -19.06 0.88
N PHE A 208 5.60 -20.19 1.49
CA PHE A 208 6.85 -20.36 2.22
C PHE A 208 8.06 -20.19 1.32
N ARG A 209 8.05 -20.79 0.13
CA ARG A 209 9.13 -20.66 -0.83
C ARG A 209 9.31 -19.21 -1.31
N ASP A 210 8.21 -18.50 -1.56
CA ASP A 210 8.26 -17.11 -2.00
C ASP A 210 8.83 -16.21 -0.88
N ILE A 211 8.40 -16.42 0.37
CA ILE A 211 8.93 -15.71 1.55
C ILE A 211 10.42 -15.99 1.75
N GLU A 212 10.85 -17.25 1.66
CA GLU A 212 12.26 -17.64 1.78
C GLU A 212 13.13 -16.99 0.69
N LEU A 213 12.63 -16.96 -0.55
CA LEU A 213 13.35 -16.39 -1.69
C LEU A 213 13.51 -14.87 -1.54
N GLU A 214 12.43 -14.15 -1.24
CA GLU A 214 12.46 -12.69 -1.12
C GLU A 214 13.28 -12.23 0.08
N LEU A 215 13.08 -12.84 1.25
CA LEU A 215 13.85 -12.52 2.46
C LEU A 215 15.32 -12.90 2.31
N GLY A 216 15.61 -14.09 1.78
CA GLY A 216 16.96 -14.58 1.57
C GLY A 216 17.77 -13.67 0.64
N THR A 217 17.15 -13.26 -0.48
CA THR A 217 17.77 -12.32 -1.44
C THR A 217 18.02 -10.96 -0.80
N SER A 218 17.05 -10.41 -0.07
CA SER A 218 17.18 -9.10 0.61
C SER A 218 18.26 -9.10 1.69
N VAL A 219 18.42 -10.21 2.43
CA VAL A 219 19.51 -10.39 3.42
C VAL A 219 20.87 -10.59 2.75
N ALA A 220 20.95 -11.34 1.64
CA ALA A 220 22.20 -11.60 0.92
C ALA A 220 22.78 -10.33 0.28
N MET A 221 21.94 -9.51 -0.37
CA MET A 221 22.33 -8.24 -1.00
C MET A 221 22.92 -7.21 -0.01
N ARG A 222 22.74 -7.43 1.30
CA ARG A 222 23.33 -6.62 2.38
C ARG A 222 24.69 -7.11 2.85
N ARG A 223 24.99 -8.41 2.69
CA ARG A 223 26.32 -8.96 2.99
C ARG A 223 27.37 -8.48 2.00
N GLU A 224 26.98 -8.20 0.76
CA GLU A 224 27.89 -7.73 -0.30
C GLU A 224 28.18 -6.22 -0.24
N ARG A 225 27.43 -5.46 0.56
CA ARG A 225 27.58 -4.00 0.71
C ARG A 225 28.28 -3.57 2.01
N ASN A 226 28.72 -4.53 2.82
CA ASN A 226 29.56 -4.35 4.01
C ASN A 226 30.97 -4.89 3.76
#